data_AF-A0A081SBV2-F1
#
_entry.id   AF-A0A081SBV2-F1
#
_cell.length_a   1.000
_cell.length_b   1.000
_cell.length_c   1.000
_cell.angle_alpha   90.00
_cell.angle_beta   90.00
_cell.angle_gamma   90.00
#
_symmetry.space_group_name_H-M   'P 1'
#
loop_
_entity.id
_entity.type
_entity.pdbx_description
1 polymer ?
#
loop_
_entity_poly.entity_id
_entity_poly.type
_entity_poly.pdbx_seq_one_letter_code
_entity_poly.pdbx_strand_id
1 'polypeptide(L)' 'MKITLIPERCIACGLCQTYSELFDYHDNGIVRFYDDPDQLEKEISPSQDVVEAVRNCPTRALIKD' A
#
# COMPACT_ATOMS: atom_id res chain seq x y z
N MET A 1 -6.24 -12.42 -0.79
CA MET A 1 -4.93 -12.09 -0.18
C MET A 1 -5.14 -10.87 0.68
N LYS A 2 -4.59 -10.87 1.89
CA LYS A 2 -4.73 -9.78 2.83
C LYS A 2 -3.55 -8.82 2.64
N ILE A 3 -3.84 -7.53 2.52
CA ILE A 3 -2.84 -6.46 2.51
C ILE A 3 -2.98 -5.68 3.80
N THR A 4 -1.86 -5.46 4.48
CA THR A 4 -1.77 -4.61 5.68
C THR A 4 -0.83 -3.43 5.42
N LEU A 5 -1.30 -2.22 5.71
CA LEU A 5 -0.52 -0.99 5.70
C LEU A 5 0.08 -0.76 7.09
N ILE A 6 1.35 -0.37 7.15
CA ILE A 6 2.06 0.04 8.38
C ILE A 6 2.52 1.49 8.19
N PRO A 7 1.65 2.48 8.48
CA PRO A 7 1.93 3.90 8.25
C PRO A 7 3.23 4.38 8.86
N GLU A 8 3.60 3.86 10.03
CA GLU A 8 4.81 4.24 10.78
C GLU A 8 6.11 3.85 10.06
N ARG A 9 6.05 2.90 9.12
CA ARG A 9 7.18 2.52 8.26
C ARG A 9 7.21 3.32 6.97
N CYS A 10 6.12 3.97 6.59
CA CYS A 10 6.05 4.68 5.32
C CYS A 10 6.90 5.94 5.37
N ILE A 11 7.68 6.18 4.31
CA ILE A 11 8.56 7.35 4.16
C ILE A 11 8.13 8.24 2.98
N ALA A 12 6.85 8.15 2.57
CA ALA A 12 6.27 8.91 1.46
C ALA A 12 7.04 8.79 0.12
N CYS A 13 7.58 7.60 -0.20
CA CYS A 13 8.40 7.40 -1.40
C CYS A 13 7.62 7.39 -2.73
N GLY A 14 6.27 7.31 -2.71
CA GLY A 14 5.44 7.38 -3.91
C GLY A 14 5.35 6.10 -4.77
N LEU A 15 6.19 5.09 -4.53
CA LEU A 15 6.31 3.93 -5.43
C LEU A 15 5.05 3.05 -5.53
N CYS A 16 4.33 2.82 -4.42
CA CYS A 16 3.24 1.84 -4.41
C CYS A 16 2.09 2.20 -5.38
N GLN A 17 1.74 3.48 -5.47
CA GLN A 17 0.74 3.96 -6.44
C GLN A 17 1.21 3.84 -7.90
N THR A 18 2.51 3.89 -8.16
CA THR A 18 3.03 3.71 -9.54
C THR A 18 2.88 2.27 -10.04
N TYR A 19 2.75 1.32 -9.11
CA TYR A 19 2.52 -0.08 -9.44
C TYR A 19 1.03 -0.42 -9.47
N SER A 20 0.24 0.03 -8.48
CA SER A 20 -1.17 -0.36 -8.34
C SER A 20 -2.06 0.80 -7.89
N GLU A 21 -3.23 0.91 -8.54
CA GLU A 21 -4.30 1.88 -8.19
C GLU A 21 -4.96 1.58 -6.83
N LEU A 22 -4.67 0.43 -6.22
CA LEU A 22 -5.14 0.11 -4.87
C LEU A 22 -4.63 1.10 -3.82
N PHE A 23 -3.44 1.68 -4.05
CA PHE A 23 -2.77 2.57 -3.12
C PHE A 23 -2.90 4.02 -3.55
N ASP A 24 -3.09 4.87 -2.56
CA ASP A 24 -3.05 6.32 -2.71
C ASP A 24 -2.35 6.91 -1.48
N TYR A 25 -2.35 8.24 -1.35
CA TYR A 25 -1.71 8.93 -0.25
C TYR A 25 -2.67 9.88 0.46
N HIS A 26 -2.46 10.06 1.77
CA HIS A 26 -2.97 11.22 2.47
C HIS A 26 -2.17 12.47 2.07
N ASP A 27 -2.64 13.65 2.45
CA ASP A 27 -1.98 14.93 2.16
C ASP A 27 -0.55 15.04 2.74
N ASN A 28 -0.24 14.24 3.77
CA ASN A 28 1.10 14.16 4.35
C ASN A 28 2.03 13.16 3.62
N GLY A 29 1.57 12.55 2.53
CA GLY A 29 2.32 11.59 1.71
C GLY A 29 2.34 10.15 2.24
N ILE A 30 1.69 9.86 3.37
CA ILE A 30 1.61 8.50 3.92
C ILE A 30 0.59 7.68 3.13
N VAL A 31 0.97 6.44 2.82
CA VAL A 31 0.17 5.50 2.03
C VAL A 31 -1.15 5.16 2.73
N ARG A 32 -2.22 5.06 1.95
CA ARG A 32 -3.56 4.61 2.32
C ARG A 32 -4.17 3.75 1.21
N PHE A 33 -5.29 3.09 1.48
CA PHE A 33 -6.09 2.55 0.38
C PHE A 33 -6.82 3.68 -0.34
N TYR A 34 -6.97 3.54 -1.65
CA TYR A 34 -7.60 4.55 -2.50
C TYR A 34 -9.07 4.77 -2.12
N ASP A 35 -9.83 3.69 -1.90
CA ASP A 35 -11.27 3.71 -1.69
C ASP A 35 -11.70 3.83 -0.22
N ASP A 36 -10.83 3.48 0.72
CA ASP A 36 -11.05 3.66 2.16
C ASP A 36 -9.78 4.18 2.85
N PRO A 37 -9.65 5.51 3.02
CA PRO A 37 -8.45 6.15 3.57
C PRO A 37 -8.06 5.73 4.98
N ASP A 38 -9.02 5.34 5.81
CA ASP A 38 -8.78 5.04 7.23
C ASP A 38 -8.55 3.54 7.47
N GLN A 39 -8.78 2.70 6.44
CA GLN A 39 -8.57 1.26 6.51
C GLN A 39 -7.08 0.92 6.42
N LEU A 40 -6.58 0.12 7.37
CA LEU A 40 -5.19 -0.38 7.37
C LEU A 40 -5.06 -1.81 6.90
N GLU A 41 -6.16 -2.55 6.80
CA GLU A 41 -6.15 -3.94 6.36
C GLU A 41 -7.28 -4.20 5.38
N LYS A 42 -6.97 -4.84 4.25
CA LYS A 42 -7.96 -5.12 3.21
C LYS A 42 -7.73 -6.48 2.58
N GLU A 43 -8.80 -7.22 2.39
CA GLU A 43 -8.79 -8.47 1.62
C GLU A 43 -9.13 -8.18 0.17
N ILE A 44 -8.25 -8.62 -0.73
CA ILE A 44 -8.39 -8.40 -2.18
C ILE A 44 -8.20 -9.71 -2.95
N SER A 45 -8.70 -9.74 -4.18
CA SER A 45 -8.31 -10.76 -5.16
C SER A 45 -6.80 -10.68 -5.43
N PRO A 46 -6.10 -11.82 -5.57
CA PRO A 46 -4.69 -11.81 -5.93
C PRO A 46 -4.42 -11.01 -7.19
N SER A 47 -3.45 -10.10 -7.13
CA SER A 47 -3.11 -9.22 -8.26
C SER A 47 -1.60 -8.97 -8.34
N GLN A 48 -1.05 -9.04 -9.56
CA GLN A 48 0.39 -8.97 -9.77
C GLN A 48 0.96 -7.58 -9.46
N ASP A 49 0.24 -6.53 -9.82
CA ASP A 49 0.59 -5.13 -9.53
C ASP A 49 0.72 -4.87 -8.02
N VAL A 50 -0.18 -5.41 -7.21
CA VAL A 50 -0.12 -5.33 -5.75
C VAL A 50 1.08 -6.11 -5.22
N VAL A 51 1.38 -7.28 -5.78
CA VAL A 51 2.59 -8.05 -5.42
C VAL A 51 3.87 -7.25 -5.74
N GLU A 52 3.91 -6.56 -6.87
CA GLU A 52 5.02 -5.68 -7.27
C GLU A 52 5.15 -4.47 -6.34
N ALA A 53 4.03 -3.82 -5.98
CA ALA A 53 4.01 -2.72 -5.02
C ALA A 53 4.58 -3.15 -3.66
N VAL A 54 4.13 -4.29 -3.13
CA VAL A 54 4.60 -4.85 -1.85
C VAL A 54 6.09 -5.17 -1.91
N ARG A 55 6.56 -5.78 -3.01
CA ARG A 55 7.97 -6.17 -3.18
C ARG A 55 8.91 -4.97 -3.26
N ASN A 56 8.48 -3.88 -3.90
CA ASN A 56 9.31 -2.71 -4.15
C ASN A 56 9.17 -1.61 -3.10
N CYS A 57 8.32 -1.78 -2.08
CA CYS A 57 8.23 -0.86 -0.95
C CYS A 57 9.57 -0.86 -0.16
N PRO A 58 10.33 0.25 -0.13
CA PRO A 58 11.70 0.27 0.39
C PRO A 58 11.76 0.04 1.91
N THR A 59 10.67 0.31 2.62
CA THR A 59 10.58 0.22 4.08
C THR A 59 9.66 -0.90 4.56
N ARG A 60 9.09 -1.69 3.65
CA ARG A 60 8.12 -2.76 3.97
C ARG A 60 6.95 -2.23 4.80
N ALA A 61 6.41 -1.07 4.37
CA ALA A 61 5.16 -0.51 4.88
C ALA A 61 3.92 -1.23 4.34
N LEU A 62 4.08 -2.05 3.30
CA LEU A 62 3.05 -2.94 2.76
C LEU A 62 3.39 -4.38 3.12
N ILE A 63 2.47 -5.11 3.75
CA ILE A 63 2.60 -6.55 4.05
C ILE A 63 1.52 -7.30 3.28
N LYS A 64 1.87 -8.49 2.76
CA LYS A 64 0.91 -9.42 2.14
C LYS A 64 0.89 -10.73 2.92
N ASP A 65 -0.32 -11.20 3.23
CA ASP A 65 -0.62 -12.51 3.86
C ASP A 65 -1.64 -13.31 3.04
#